data_AF-A0A0Q9A239-F1
#
_entry.id   AF-A0A0Q9A239-F1
#
_cell.length_a   1.000
_cell.length_b   1.000
_cell.length_c   1.000
_cell.angle_alpha   90.00
_cell.angle_beta   90.00
_cell.angle_gamma   90.00
#
_symmetry.space_group_name_H-M   'P 1'
#
loop_
_entity.id
_entity.type
_entity.pdbx_description
1 polymer ?
#
loop_
_entity_poly.entity_id
_entity_poly.type
_entity_poly.pdbx_seq_one_letter_code
_entity_poly.pdbx_strand_id
1 'polypeptide(L)'
;MDILGGIFISILLLIIIYPNFIFFKGLRKTGEKHYKHKLFYFLISIILPSCVIFLVAAISTSPALIEMSGLKTDMKDYTSRIIFGSLIFPPCILINIYTSKFYLGRISKNQNKDKNEIELIGKE
;
A
#
# COMPACT_ATOMS: atom_id res chain seq x y z
N MET A 1 -8.86 19.51 -14.07
CA MET A 1 -7.92 19.04 -13.04
C MET A 1 -6.75 20.00 -13.05
N ASP A 2 -6.42 20.59 -11.91
CA ASP A 2 -5.33 21.56 -11.79
C ASP A 2 -3.98 20.85 -11.57
N ILE A 3 -2.89 21.62 -11.66
CA ILE A 3 -1.52 21.10 -11.60
C ILE A 3 -1.28 20.29 -10.30
N LEU A 4 -1.79 20.78 -9.17
CA LEU A 4 -1.63 20.10 -7.88
C LEU A 4 -2.35 18.74 -7.85
N GLY A 5 -3.56 18.65 -8.45
CA GLY A 5 -4.25 17.38 -8.63
C GLY A 5 -3.43 16.40 -9.48
N GLY A 6 -2.79 16.89 -10.55
CA GLY A 6 -1.86 16.11 -11.39
C GLY A 6 -0.70 15.53 -10.59
N ILE A 7 -0.09 16.34 -9.74
CA ILE A 7 1.01 15.94 -8.86
C ILE A 7 0.55 14.84 -7.89
N PHE A 8 -0.62 15.00 -7.26
CA PHE A 8 -1.14 14.01 -6.31
C PHE A 8 -1.42 12.65 -6.95
N ILE A 9 -2.01 12.64 -8.15
CA ILE A 9 -2.22 11.40 -8.90
C ILE A 9 -0.89 10.76 -9.28
N SER A 10 0.10 11.56 -9.69
CA SER A 10 1.43 11.07 -10.03
C SER A 10 2.12 10.42 -8.82
N ILE A 11 2.02 11.03 -7.64
CA ILE A 11 2.54 10.46 -6.39
C ILE A 11 1.81 9.15 -6.05
N LEU A 12 0.48 9.11 -6.18
CA LEU A 12 -0.32 7.94 -5.89
C LEU A 12 0.01 6.76 -6.83
N LEU A 13 0.26 7.05 -8.11
CA LEU A 13 0.77 6.07 -9.08
C LEU A 13 2.15 5.54 -8.66
N LEU A 14 3.07 6.40 -8.22
CA LEU A 14 4.38 5.96 -7.71
C LEU A 14 4.25 5.07 -6.48
N ILE A 15 3.33 5.38 -5.57
CA ILE A 15 3.03 4.57 -4.37
C ILE A 15 2.51 3.17 -4.73
N ILE A 16 1.87 3.00 -5.88
CA ILE A 16 1.43 1.70 -6.39
C ILE A 16 2.57 1.01 -7.13
N ILE A 17 3.20 1.69 -8.10
CA ILE A 17 4.17 1.09 -9.01
C ILE A 17 5.43 0.63 -8.26
N TYR A 18 5.97 1.45 -7.37
CA TYR A 18 7.26 1.18 -6.72
C TYR A 18 7.21 -0.07 -5.81
N PRO A 19 6.24 -0.24 -4.90
CA PRO A 19 6.12 -1.44 -4.09
C PRO A 19 5.81 -2.70 -4.90
N ASN A 20 5.03 -2.59 -5.99
CA ASN A 20 4.80 -3.70 -6.92
C ASN A 20 6.08 -4.14 -7.63
N PHE A 21 6.91 -3.19 -8.05
CA PHE A 21 8.21 -3.49 -8.65
C PHE A 21 9.12 -4.24 -7.68
N ILE A 22 9.22 -3.78 -6.43
CA ILE A 22 9.98 -4.47 -5.38
C ILE A 22 9.43 -5.87 -5.14
N PHE A 23 8.10 -6.01 -5.04
CA PHE A 23 7.44 -7.29 -4.82
C PHE A 23 7.74 -8.29 -5.94
N PHE A 24 7.60 -7.87 -7.20
CA PHE A 24 7.87 -8.73 -8.36
C PHE A 24 9.35 -9.13 -8.46
N LYS A 25 10.27 -8.21 -8.13
CA LYS A 25 11.70 -8.52 -8.06
C LYS A 25 12.01 -9.52 -6.96
N GLY A 26 11.38 -9.38 -5.78
CA GLY A 26 11.50 -10.33 -4.67
C GLY A 26 10.97 -11.72 -5.03
N LEU A 27 9.78 -11.77 -5.64
CA LEU A 27 9.10 -13.00 -6.04
C LEU A 27 9.80 -13.74 -7.20
N ARG A 28 10.58 -13.06 -8.04
CA ARG A 28 11.39 -13.74 -9.07
C ARG A 28 12.50 -14.60 -8.46
N LYS A 29 12.97 -14.26 -7.25
CA LYS A 29 14.02 -15.03 -6.56
C LYS A 29 13.51 -16.38 -6.02
N THR A 30 12.20 -16.58 -5.90
CA THR A 30 11.59 -17.78 -5.33
C THR A 30 11.26 -18.89 -6.34
N GLY A 31 11.58 -18.71 -7.63
CA GLY A 31 11.73 -19.80 -8.59
C GLY A 31 10.46 -20.36 -9.28
N GLU A 32 9.24 -20.07 -8.81
CA GLU A 32 8.01 -20.62 -9.42
C GLU A 32 7.11 -19.60 -10.13
N LYS A 33 6.14 -20.10 -10.93
CA LYS A 33 5.11 -19.31 -11.63
C LYS A 33 4.09 -18.73 -10.64
N HIS A 34 4.47 -17.66 -9.96
CA HIS A 34 3.66 -17.01 -8.92
C HIS A 34 2.63 -15.98 -9.45
N TYR A 35 1.95 -16.23 -10.59
CA TYR A 35 1.01 -15.25 -11.18
C TYR A 35 -0.12 -14.85 -10.21
N LYS A 36 -0.64 -15.83 -9.45
CA LYS A 36 -1.65 -15.59 -8.42
C LYS A 36 -1.19 -14.57 -7.36
N HIS A 37 0.04 -14.71 -6.86
CA HIS A 37 0.59 -13.79 -5.86
C HIS A 37 0.86 -12.40 -6.42
N LYS A 38 1.26 -12.30 -7.70
CA LYS A 38 1.44 -11.00 -8.38
C LYS A 38 0.12 -10.24 -8.47
N LEU A 39 -0.94 -10.92 -8.93
CA LEU A 39 -2.26 -10.32 -9.08
C LEU A 39 -2.85 -9.94 -7.72
N PHE A 40 -2.73 -10.82 -6.74
CA PHE A 40 -3.23 -10.57 -5.38
C PHE A 40 -2.53 -9.37 -4.72
N TYR A 41 -1.20 -9.31 -4.78
CA TYR A 41 -0.46 -8.18 -4.23
C TYR A 41 -0.79 -6.87 -4.97
N PHE A 42 -0.92 -6.92 -6.29
CA PHE A 42 -1.32 -5.75 -7.08
C PHE A 42 -2.68 -5.21 -6.63
N LEU A 43 -3.69 -6.07 -6.45
CA LEU A 43 -5.00 -5.65 -5.94
C LEU A 43 -4.88 -5.02 -4.54
N ILE A 44 -4.16 -5.67 -3.63
CA ILE A 44 -3.94 -5.15 -2.26
C ILE A 44 -3.25 -3.78 -2.28
N SER A 45 -2.27 -3.58 -3.16
CA SER A 45 -1.53 -2.33 -3.27
C SER A 45 -2.38 -1.13 -3.73
N ILE A 46 -3.55 -1.39 -4.31
CA ILE A 46 -4.55 -0.39 -4.70
C ILE A 46 -5.58 -0.21 -3.58
N ILE A 47 -6.07 -1.32 -3.02
CA ILE A 47 -7.10 -1.32 -1.98
C ILE A 47 -6.59 -0.62 -0.71
N LEU A 48 -5.36 -0.90 -0.28
CA LEU A 48 -4.82 -0.34 0.97
C LEU A 48 -4.70 1.19 0.95
N PRO A 49 -4.07 1.83 -0.06
CA PRO A 49 -4.10 3.29 -0.18
C PRO A 49 -5.52 3.85 -0.28
N SER A 50 -6.43 3.16 -0.97
CA SER A 50 -7.83 3.59 -1.08
C SER A 50 -8.54 3.61 0.27
N CYS A 51 -8.30 2.60 1.12
CA CYS A 51 -8.81 2.58 2.49
C CYS A 51 -8.24 3.72 3.34
N VAL A 52 -6.94 4.03 3.21
CA VAL A 52 -6.32 5.16 3.92
C VAL A 52 -6.95 6.48 3.50
N ILE A 53 -7.11 6.71 2.20
CA ILE A 53 -7.75 7.91 1.67
C ILE A 53 -9.18 8.04 2.21
N PHE A 54 -9.94 6.95 2.19
CA PHE A 54 -11.31 6.95 2.70
C PHE A 54 -11.39 7.24 4.19
N LEU A 55 -10.50 6.65 5.00
CA LEU A 55 -10.42 6.92 6.43
C LEU A 55 -10.07 8.37 6.73
N VAL A 56 -9.06 8.92 6.05
CA VAL A 56 -8.68 10.33 6.22
C VAL A 56 -9.83 11.24 5.82
N ALA A 57 -10.48 10.97 4.68
CA ALA A 57 -11.65 11.73 4.25
C ALA A 57 -12.79 11.67 5.28
N ALA A 58 -13.13 10.48 5.78
CA ALA A 58 -14.19 10.28 6.77
C ALA A 58 -13.90 11.04 8.07
N ILE A 59 -12.66 10.96 8.58
CA ILE A 59 -12.22 11.67 9.78
C ILE A 59 -12.31 13.19 9.56
N SER A 60 -11.88 13.68 8.41
CA SER A 60 -11.89 15.11 8.11
C SER A 60 -13.29 15.68 7.85
N THR A 61 -14.25 14.85 7.42
CA THR A 61 -15.66 15.26 7.28
C THR A 61 -16.47 15.10 8.56
N SER A 62 -15.88 14.57 9.63
CA SER A 62 -16.58 14.35 10.89
C SER A 62 -16.92 15.67 11.58
N PRO A 63 -18.21 15.97 11.88
CA PRO A 63 -18.62 17.21 12.51
C PRO A 63 -17.91 17.46 13.85
N ALA A 64 -17.74 16.41 14.66
CA ALA A 64 -17.08 16.51 15.95
C ALA A 64 -15.61 16.93 15.84
N LEU A 65 -14.88 16.44 14.83
CA LEU A 65 -13.49 16.86 14.62
C LEU A 65 -13.40 18.29 14.05
N ILE A 66 -14.34 18.68 13.18
CA ILE A 66 -14.39 20.03 12.62
C ILE A 66 -14.62 21.05 13.75
N GLU A 67 -15.55 20.76 14.67
CA GLU A 67 -15.84 21.61 15.83
C GLU A 67 -14.67 21.68 16.81
N MET A 68 -14.02 20.55 17.12
CA MET A 68 -12.89 20.52 18.06
C MET A 68 -11.60 21.13 17.51
N SER A 69 -11.33 20.97 16.21
CA SER A 69 -10.09 21.47 15.60
C SER A 69 -10.17 22.92 15.16
N GLY A 70 -11.39 23.47 15.01
CA GLY A 70 -11.61 24.80 14.43
C GLY A 70 -11.13 24.93 12.98
N LEU A 71 -10.70 23.82 12.35
CA LEU A 71 -10.19 23.78 10.99
C LEU A 71 -11.36 23.88 10.01
N LYS A 72 -11.57 25.08 9.46
CA LYS A 72 -12.37 25.25 8.24
C LYS A 72 -11.54 24.77 7.05
N THR A 73 -11.63 23.49 6.73
CA THR A 73 -10.99 22.92 5.55
C THR A 73 -11.73 23.35 4.29
N ASP A 74 -11.23 24.39 3.62
CA ASP A 74 -11.66 24.74 2.26
C ASP A 74 -10.79 23.98 1.25
N MET A 75 -11.39 22.98 0.59
CA MET A 75 -10.70 22.19 -0.44
C MET A 75 -10.37 22.99 -1.71
N LYS A 76 -10.81 24.25 -1.83
CA LYS A 76 -10.36 25.17 -2.89
C LYS A 76 -9.00 25.77 -2.58
N ASP A 77 -8.61 25.84 -1.31
CA ASP A 77 -7.34 26.37 -0.89
C ASP A 77 -6.19 25.38 -1.11
N TYR A 78 -5.08 25.88 -1.67
CA TYR A 78 -3.89 25.07 -1.95
C TYR A 78 -3.24 24.56 -0.66
N THR A 79 -3.23 25.36 0.40
CA THR A 79 -2.60 25.01 1.69
C THR A 79 -3.32 23.82 2.31
N SER A 80 -4.65 23.88 2.36
CA SER A 80 -5.50 22.79 2.85
C SER A 80 -5.25 21.49 2.09
N ARG A 81 -5.19 21.54 0.75
CA ARG A 81 -4.92 20.36 -0.09
C ARG A 81 -3.54 19.76 0.14
N ILE A 82 -2.51 20.59 0.35
CA ILE A 82 -1.16 20.12 0.68
C ILE A 82 -1.15 19.41 2.03
N ILE A 83 -1.84 19.97 3.03
CA ILE A 83 -1.97 19.35 4.35
C ILE A 83 -2.64 17.97 4.22
N PHE A 84 -3.74 17.87 3.46
CA PHE A 84 -4.38 16.58 3.18
C PHE A 84 -3.45 15.58 2.51
N GLY A 85 -2.72 16.00 1.46
CA GLY A 85 -1.74 15.16 0.80
C GLY A 85 -0.66 14.66 1.77
N SER A 86 -0.17 15.53 2.64
CA SER A 86 0.85 15.20 3.64
C SER A 86 0.35 14.22 4.71
N LEU A 87 -0.95 14.19 4.99
CA LEU A 87 -1.57 13.21 5.89
C LEU A 87 -1.79 11.86 5.20
N ILE A 88 -2.09 11.87 3.90
CA ILE A 88 -2.44 10.66 3.13
C ILE A 88 -1.19 9.90 2.66
N PHE A 89 -0.19 10.59 2.11
CA PHE A 89 0.91 9.90 1.41
C PHE A 89 1.82 9.08 2.34
N PRO A 90 2.27 9.56 3.50
CA PRO A 90 3.12 8.78 4.39
C PRO A 90 2.51 7.43 4.81
N PRO A 91 1.25 7.35 5.32
CA PRO A 91 0.67 6.06 5.68
C PRO A 91 0.47 5.15 4.46
N CYS A 92 0.10 5.69 3.30
CA CYS A 92 0.00 4.89 2.06
C CYS A 92 1.34 4.25 1.68
N ILE A 93 2.44 5.01 1.73
CA ILE A 93 3.80 4.53 1.45
C ILE A 93 4.18 3.42 2.44
N LEU A 94 4.02 3.68 3.74
CA LEU A 94 4.40 2.76 4.81
C LEU A 94 3.63 1.44 4.71
N ILE A 95 2.32 1.50 4.54
CA ILE A 95 1.45 0.33 4.45
C ILE A 95 1.80 -0.51 3.22
N ASN A 96 2.00 0.09 2.05
CA ASN A 96 2.33 -0.68 0.84
C ASN A 96 3.72 -1.34 0.93
N ILE A 97 4.73 -0.63 1.45
CA ILE A 97 6.08 -1.20 1.63
C ILE A 97 6.06 -2.32 2.68
N TYR A 98 5.41 -2.09 3.82
CA TYR A 98 5.30 -3.10 4.88
C TYR A 98 4.60 -4.36 4.37
N THR A 99 3.47 -4.19 3.68
CA THR A 99 2.71 -5.30 3.10
C THR A 99 3.53 -6.07 2.07
N SER A 100 4.34 -5.39 1.25
CA SER A 100 5.28 -6.03 0.31
C SER A 100 6.24 -6.98 1.02
N LYS A 101 6.92 -6.47 2.07
CA LYS A 101 7.91 -7.24 2.83
C LYS A 101 7.26 -8.39 3.60
N PHE A 102 6.14 -8.13 4.27
CA PHE A 102 5.40 -9.13 5.02
C PHE A 102 4.93 -10.28 4.12
N TYR A 103 4.36 -9.95 2.96
CA TYR A 103 3.82 -10.95 2.04
C TYR A 103 4.94 -11.80 1.40
N LEU A 104 6.06 -11.19 0.99
CA LEU A 104 7.24 -11.93 0.54
C LEU A 104 7.80 -12.86 1.63
N GLY A 105 7.89 -12.37 2.87
CA GLY A 105 8.36 -13.18 4.00
C GLY A 105 7.48 -14.41 4.26
N ARG A 106 6.15 -14.26 4.12
CA ARG A 106 5.19 -15.37 4.23
C ARG A 106 5.40 -16.42 3.14
N ILE A 107 5.56 -15.99 1.88
CA ILE A 107 5.79 -16.91 0.75
C ILE A 107 7.10 -17.68 0.95
N SER A 108 8.19 -16.99 1.32
CA SER A 108 9.48 -17.63 1.55
C SER A 108 9.44 -18.64 2.71
N LYS A 109 8.73 -18.33 3.79
CA LYS A 109 8.59 -19.24 4.95
C LYS A 109 7.80 -20.50 4.61
N ASN A 110 6.71 -20.36 3.85
CA ASN A 110 5.92 -21.52 3.42
C ASN A 110 6.73 -22.45 2.50
N GLN A 111 7.48 -21.90 1.54
CA GLN A 111 8.33 -22.70 0.66
C GLN A 111 9.43 -23.48 1.40
N ASN A 112 10.04 -22.89 2.44
CA ASN A 112 11.03 -23.61 3.26
C ASN A 112 10.40 -24.74 4.09
N LYS A 113 9.15 -24.59 4.54
CA LYS A 113 8.43 -25.65 5.25
C LYS A 113 8.16 -26.84 4.32
N ASP A 114 7.67 -26.56 3.11
CA ASP A 114 7.38 -27.61 2.12
C ASP A 114 8.66 -28.35 1.69
N LYS A 115 9.79 -27.66 1.52
CA LYS A 115 11.08 -28.31 1.23
C LYS A 115 11.56 -29.22 2.37
N ASN A 116 11.48 -28.76 3.61
CA ASN A 116 11.88 -29.56 4.77
C ASN A 116 10.98 -30.80 4.94
N GLU A 117 9.68 -30.68 4.69
CA GLU A 117 8.76 -31.82 4.75
C GLU A 117 9.04 -32.86 3.66
N ILE A 118 9.37 -32.43 2.44
CA ILE A 118 9.77 -33.34 1.35
C ILE A 118 11.11 -34.03 1.66
N GLU A 119 12.09 -33.33 2.25
CA GLU A 119 13.35 -33.93 2.69
C GLU A 119 13.19 -34.93 3.85
N LEU A 120 12.20 -34.74 4.72
CA LEU A 120 11.89 -35.66 5.82
C LEU A 120 11.25 -36.97 5.30
N ILE A 121 10.37 -36.87 4.30
CA ILE A 121 9.70 -38.05 3.70
C ILE A 121 10.68 -38.91 2.88
N GLY A 122 11.69 -38.31 2.24
CA GLY A 122 12.67 -39.03 1.43
C GLY A 122 13.78 -39.75 2.22
N LYS A 123 13.76 -39.67 3.55
CA LYS A 123 14.74 -40.31 4.45
C LYS A 123 14.19 -41.50 5.23
N GLU A 124 12.93 -41.86 5.05
CA GLU A 124 12.32 -43.09 5.60
C GLU A 124 12.44 -44.27 4.62
#